data_AF-A0A401PYU4-F1
#
_entry.id   AF-A0A401PYU4-F1
#
_cell.length_a   1.000
_cell.length_b   1.000
_cell.length_c   1.000
_cell.angle_alpha   90.00
_cell.angle_beta   90.00
_cell.angle_gamma   90.00
#
_symmetry.space_group_name_H-M   'P 1'
#
loop_
_entity.id
_entity.type
_entity.pdbx_description
1 polymer ?
#
loop_
_entity_poly.entity_id
_entity_poly.type
_entity_poly.pdbx_seq_one_letter_code
_entity_poly.pdbx_strand_id
1 'polypeptide(L)' 'GSLNTYRFCDNVWTFVLNDVEFREVTELVKVDKVKIVACDGKNTGSNAAE' A
#
# COMPACT_ATOMS: atom_id res chain seq x y z
N GLY A 1 -7.50 9.38 -2.79
CA GLY A 1 -7.89 7.99 -3.12
C GLY A 1 -9.03 7.56 -2.24
N SER A 2 -10.02 6.88 -2.83
CA SER A 2 -11.15 6.24 -2.16
C SER A 2 -10.94 4.73 -2.09
N LEU A 3 -11.10 4.11 -0.92
CA LEU A 3 -10.97 2.66 -0.77
C LEU A 3 -12.19 1.97 -1.38
N ASN A 4 -11.95 1.14 -2.40
CA ASN A 4 -13.00 0.39 -3.10
C ASN A 4 -13.24 -0.97 -2.44
N THR A 5 -12.18 -1.77 -2.28
CA THR A 5 -12.27 -3.06 -1.58
C THR A 5 -10.96 -3.38 -0.86
N TYR A 6 -11.05 -4.19 0.18
CA TYR A 6 -9.90 -4.70 0.91
C TYR A 6 -10.07 -6.20 1.22
N ARG A 7 -8.95 -6.89 1.40
CA ARG A 7 -8.89 -8.28 1.84
C ARG A 7 -7.64 -8.48 2.70
N PHE A 8 -7.80 -9.21 3.79
CA PHE A 8 -6.69 -9.76 4.56
C PHE A 8 -6.78 -11.29 4.55
N CYS A 9 -5.73 -11.94 4.07
CA CYS A 9 -5.62 -13.40 3.98
C CYS A 9 -4.13 -13.77 4.03
N ASP A 10 -3.78 -14.84 4.73
CA ASP A 10 -2.39 -15.34 4.83
C ASP A 10 -1.34 -14.29 5.21
N ASN A 11 -1.68 -13.40 6.16
CA ASN A 11 -0.84 -12.26 6.57
C ASN A 11 -0.49 -11.27 5.44
N VAL A 12 -1.28 -11.26 4.38
CA VAL A 12 -1.15 -10.32 3.26
C VAL A 12 -2.39 -9.43 3.20
N TRP A 13 -2.15 -8.13 3.17
CA TRP A 13 -3.17 -7.13 2.87
C TRP A 13 -3.25 -6.89 1.37
N THR A 14 -4.48 -6.88 0.84
CA THR A 14 -4.78 -6.42 -0.52
C THR A 14 -5.77 -5.27 -0.43
N PHE A 15 -5.44 -4.12 -1.03
CA PHE A 15 -6.33 -2.97 -1.15
C PHE A 15 -6.53 -2.64 -2.63
N VAL A 16 -7.74 -2.25 -2.99
CA VAL A 16 -8.04 -1.61 -4.28
C VAL A 16 -8.60 -0.25 -3.98
N LEU A 17 -8.00 0.79 -4.55
CA LEU A 17 -8.46 2.17 -4.40
C LEU A 17 -8.78 2.76 -5.77
N ASN A 18 -9.73 3.68 -5.79
CA ASN A 18 -10.04 4.50 -6.95
C ASN A 18 -9.57 5.95 -6.70
N ASP A 19 -9.35 6.71 -7.78
CA ASP A 19 -9.04 8.14 -7.75
C ASP A 19 -7.87 8.48 -6.81
N VAL A 20 -6.75 7.80 -7.01
CA VAL A 20 -5.55 7.92 -6.17
C VAL A 20 -4.62 9.00 -6.69
N GLU A 21 -4.04 9.75 -5.76
CA GLU A 21 -3.00 10.72 -6.01
C GLU A 21 -1.79 10.33 -5.16
N PHE A 22 -0.69 9.94 -5.82
CA PHE A 22 0.61 9.71 -5.19
C PHE A 22 1.37 11.03 -5.16
N ARG A 23 1.93 11.37 -4.00
CA ARG A 23 2.74 12.57 -3.80
C ARG A 23 4.15 12.17 -3.44
N GLU A 24 5.10 12.63 -4.23
CA GLU A 24 6.52 12.65 -3.93
C GLU A 24 6.97 14.11 -3.79
N VAL A 25 8.19 14.36 -3.31
CA VAL A 25 8.68 15.68 -2.87
C VAL A 25 8.34 16.82 -3.86
N THR A 26 8.40 16.56 -5.16
CA THR A 26 8.02 17.54 -6.19
C THR A 26 7.03 16.98 -7.23
N GLU A 27 6.75 15.68 -7.20
CA GLU A 27 5.96 15.00 -8.23
C GLU A 27 4.60 14.57 -7.69
N LEU A 28 3.61 14.62 -8.57
CA LEU A 28 2.24 14.24 -8.27
C LEU A 28 1.73 13.36 -9.41
N VAL A 29 1.40 12.11 -9.08
CA VAL A 29 0.90 11.12 -10.04
C VAL A 29 -0.53 10.76 -9.70
N LYS A 30 -1.45 10.98 -10.65
CA LYS A 30 -2.87 10.62 -10.51
C LYS A 30 -3.17 9.32 -11.25
N VAL A 31 -3.92 8.44 -10.62
CA VAL A 31 -4.30 7.13 -11.17
C VAL A 31 -5.74 6.82 -10.80
N ASP A 32 -6.55 6.46 -11.80
CA ASP A 32 -7.98 6.15 -11.61
C ASP A 32 -8.20 4.94 -10.71
N LYS A 33 -7.30 3.95 -10.75
CA LYS A 33 -7.38 2.72 -9.96
C LYS A 33 -6.01 2.15 -9.64
N VAL A 34 -5.79 1.77 -8.37
CA VAL A 34 -4.58 1.07 -7.94
C VAL A 34 -4.91 -0.15 -7.09
N LYS A 35 -4.07 -1.18 -7.18
CA LYS A 35 -4.07 -2.35 -6.31
C LYS A 35 -2.79 -2.38 -5.50
N ILE A 36 -2.90 -2.36 -4.17
CA ILE A 36 -1.78 -2.48 -3.23
C ILE A 36 -1.82 -3.88 -2.64
N VAL A 37 -0.69 -4.59 -2.67
CA VAL A 37 -0.49 -5.89 -2.00
C VAL A 37 0.68 -5.75 -1.04
N ALA A 38 0.45 -5.95 0.25
CA ALA A 38 1.45 -5.75 1.30
C ALA A 38 1.56 -6.98 2.20
N CYS A 39 2.76 -7.55 2.29
CA CYS A 39 3.09 -8.63 3.23
C CYS A 39 3.40 -8.07 4.63
N ASP A 40 3.25 -8.89 5.66
CA ASP A 40 3.70 -8.53 7.01
C ASP A 40 5.24 -8.38 7.06
N GLY A 41 5.71 -7.18 7.40
CA GLY A 41 7.15 -6.86 7.51
C GLY A 41 7.80 -7.33 8.81
N LYS A 42 7.05 -7.88 9.78
CA LYS A 42 7.59 -8.28 11.10
C LYS A 42 8.65 -9.38 11.03
N ASN A 43 8.67 -10.20 9.98
CA ASN A 43 9.59 -11.34 9.85
C ASN A 43 10.78 -11.09 8.91
N THR A 44 10.88 -9.91 8.27
CA THR A 44 12.04 -9.56 7.45
C THR A 44 13.09 -8.93 8.36
N GLY A 45 13.90 -9.79 8.99
CA GLY A 45 14.95 -9.42 9.93
C GLY A 45 15.77 -8.22 9.47
N SER A 46 15.50 -7.08 10.11
CA SER A 46 16.43 -5.97 10.20
C SER A 46 16.70 -5.83 11.69
N ASN A 47 17.98 -5.92 12.08
CA ASN A 47 18.44 -5.32 13.33
C ASN A 47 18.02 -3.84 13.30
N ALA A 48 16.84 -3.53 13.83
CA ALA A 48 16.49 -2.17 14.20
C ALA A 48 17.19 -1.93 15.53
N ALA A 49 18.42 -1.43 15.44
CA ALA A 49 18.99 -0.64 16.52
C ALA A 49 18.09 0.59 16.69
N GLU A 50 17.20 0.52 17.66
CA GLU A 50 17.05 1.49 18.76
C GLU A 50 16.34 0.81 19.94
#